data_AF-A0A380FC25-F1
#
_entry.id   AF-A0A380FC25-F1
#
_cell.length_a   1.000
_cell.length_b   1.000
_cell.length_c   1.000
_cell.angle_alpha   90.00
_cell.angle_beta   90.00
_cell.angle_gamma   90.00
#
_symmetry.space_group_name_H-M   'P 1'
#
loop_
_entity.id
_entity.type
_entity.pdbx_description
1 polymer ?
#
loop_
_entity_poly.entity_id
_entity_poly.type
_entity_poly.pdbx_seq_one_letter_code
_entity_poly.pdbx_strand_id
1 'polypeptide(L)'
;MTSVLLTKTVLKNDDSVFIIELPTYRLPSIKTLWRSTWEKAKGFVKKAGTFIFGGSVVIWLLNYTGPGGFDVEINQSFLHMIGSFFAVLVTPLGFGTWQAGATLIPGFLAKEVIVSSMAIIYSSDEAGLVNVVQSHFTTIDSIFIYGIHPFIYSMFIYRRYHS
;
A
#
# COMPACT_ATOMS: atom_id res chain seq x y z
N MET A 1 -56.28 32.32 -17.58
CA MET A 1 -57.50 31.79 -16.92
C MET A 1 -57.52 30.26 -16.85
N THR A 2 -57.09 29.54 -17.89
CA THR A 2 -57.00 28.07 -17.93
C THR A 2 -56.04 27.46 -16.88
N SER A 3 -54.92 28.12 -16.59
CA SER A 3 -53.98 27.66 -15.54
C SER A 3 -54.62 27.63 -14.13
N VAL A 4 -55.44 28.64 -13.78
CA VAL A 4 -56.12 28.73 -12.46
C VAL A 4 -57.19 27.62 -12.29
N LEU A 5 -57.81 27.20 -13.39
CA LEU A 5 -58.82 26.14 -13.38
C LEU A 5 -58.17 24.76 -13.17
N LEU A 6 -56.99 24.50 -13.75
CA LEU A 6 -56.26 23.23 -13.59
C LEU A 6 -55.73 23.03 -12.16
N THR A 7 -55.27 24.09 -11.51
CA THR A 7 -54.76 24.03 -10.13
C THR A 7 -55.84 23.67 -9.11
N LYS A 8 -57.10 24.10 -9.31
CA LYS A 8 -58.17 23.92 -8.33
C LYS A 8 -58.91 22.58 -8.40
N THR A 9 -58.83 21.85 -9.52
CA THR A 9 -59.61 20.62 -9.73
C THR A 9 -58.75 19.36 -9.88
N VAL A 10 -57.53 19.46 -10.43
CA VAL A 10 -56.70 18.29 -10.76
C VAL A 10 -55.45 18.16 -9.87
N LEU A 11 -54.85 19.27 -9.42
CA LEU A 11 -53.69 19.27 -8.50
C LEU A 11 -54.08 19.33 -7.02
N LYS A 12 -55.17 18.66 -6.64
CA LYS A 12 -55.57 18.53 -5.24
C LYS A 12 -54.99 17.23 -4.69
N ASN A 13 -53.93 17.35 -3.89
CA ASN A 13 -53.11 16.30 -3.28
C ASN A 13 -52.04 15.69 -4.19
N ASP A 14 -50.86 16.29 -4.16
CA ASP A 14 -49.79 15.70 -3.37
C ASP A 14 -48.91 16.86 -2.89
N ASP A 15 -49.41 17.61 -1.92
CA ASP A 15 -48.52 18.09 -0.86
C ASP A 15 -48.10 16.85 -0.06
N SER A 16 -47.43 15.88 -0.73
CA SER A 16 -46.45 15.08 -0.03
C SER A 16 -45.39 16.10 0.32
N VAL A 17 -45.62 16.79 1.44
CA VAL A 17 -44.56 17.36 2.25
C VAL A 17 -43.54 16.25 2.24
N PHE A 18 -42.47 16.42 1.48
CA PHE A 18 -41.28 15.61 1.63
C PHE A 18 -40.80 15.99 3.01
N ILE A 19 -41.46 15.41 4.01
CA ILE A 19 -40.97 15.29 5.35
C ILE A 19 -39.78 14.39 5.09
N ILE A 20 -38.64 15.03 4.86
CA ILE A 20 -37.36 14.40 5.09
C ILE A 20 -37.35 14.23 6.60
N GLU A 21 -38.08 13.20 7.06
CA GLU A 21 -37.87 12.63 8.38
C GLU A 21 -36.49 12.02 8.27
N LEU A 22 -35.49 12.88 8.50
CA LEU A 22 -34.13 12.45 8.65
C LEU A 22 -34.21 11.31 9.67
N PRO A 23 -33.84 10.08 9.29
CA PRO A 23 -33.92 8.95 10.19
C PRO A 23 -33.17 9.35 11.46
N THR A 24 -33.74 9.01 12.62
CA THR A 24 -33.13 9.35 13.91
C THR A 24 -31.66 8.95 13.91
N TYR A 25 -30.76 9.95 13.92
CA TYR A 25 -29.32 9.73 13.91
C TYR A 25 -28.93 9.12 15.25
N ARG A 26 -28.83 7.78 15.28
CA ARG A 26 -28.42 7.04 16.47
C ARG A 26 -26.91 7.19 16.59
N LEU A 27 -26.47 8.06 17.49
CA LEU A 27 -25.06 8.20 17.81
C LEU A 27 -24.51 6.82 18.22
N PRO A 28 -23.55 6.28 17.46
CA PRO A 28 -22.99 4.97 17.79
C PRO A 28 -22.28 5.04 19.14
N SER A 29 -22.46 4.01 19.96
CA SER A 29 -21.75 3.92 21.24
C SER A 29 -20.25 3.84 20.98
N ILE A 30 -19.49 4.75 21.58
CA ILE A 30 -18.01 4.82 21.50
C ILE A 30 -17.38 3.48 21.88
N LYS A 31 -17.98 2.75 22.83
CA LYS A 31 -17.51 1.41 23.23
C LYS A 31 -17.64 0.38 22.10
N THR A 32 -18.73 0.46 21.33
CA THR A 32 -18.97 -0.43 20.18
C THR A 32 -18.06 -0.08 19.02
N LEU A 33 -17.84 1.21 18.76
CA LEU A 33 -16.87 1.66 17.76
C LEU A 33 -15.46 1.19 18.10
N TRP A 34 -15.02 1.40 19.35
CA TRP A 34 -13.70 0.97 19.80
C TRP A 34 -13.49 -0.54 19.65
N ARG A 35 -14.48 -1.33 20.06
CA ARG A 35 -14.41 -2.80 19.96
C ARG A 35 -14.41 -3.27 18.50
N SER A 36 -15.23 -2.65 17.63
CA SER A 36 -15.25 -2.94 16.19
C SER A 36 -13.93 -2.57 15.50
N THR A 37 -13.39 -1.39 15.81
CA THR A 37 -12.07 -0.95 15.30
C THR A 37 -10.96 -1.87 15.77
N TRP A 38 -10.99 -2.31 17.04
CA TRP A 38 -9.99 -3.22 17.60
C TRP A 38 -10.00 -4.60 16.94
N GLU A 39 -11.18 -5.19 16.72
CA GLU A 39 -11.30 -6.47 16.04
C GLU A 39 -10.87 -6.38 14.56
N LYS A 40 -11.19 -5.27 13.88
CA LYS A 40 -10.69 -5.00 12.52
C LYS A 40 -9.18 -4.80 12.49
N ALA A 41 -8.62 -4.07 13.45
CA ALA A 41 -7.18 -3.83 13.56
C ALA A 41 -6.41 -5.13 13.81
N LYS A 42 -6.87 -6.00 14.72
CA LYS A 42 -6.29 -7.33 14.93
C LYS A 42 -6.32 -8.18 13.67
N GLY A 43 -7.46 -8.20 12.96
CA GLY A 43 -7.61 -8.92 11.70
C GLY A 43 -6.61 -8.43 10.64
N PHE A 44 -6.41 -7.11 10.56
CA PHE A 44 -5.41 -6.50 9.69
C PHE A 44 -3.98 -6.90 10.08
N VAL A 45 -3.62 -6.78 11.36
CA VAL A 45 -2.27 -7.15 11.85
C VAL A 45 -1.96 -8.61 11.58
N LYS A 46 -2.90 -9.53 11.83
CA LYS A 46 -2.68 -10.96 11.58
C LYS A 46 -2.46 -11.25 10.10
N LYS A 47 -3.23 -10.58 9.23
CA LYS A 47 -3.14 -10.76 7.78
C LYS A 47 -1.85 -10.15 7.23
N ALA A 48 -1.57 -8.88 7.50
CA ALA A 48 -0.38 -8.16 7.03
C ALA A 48 0.91 -8.71 7.65
N GLY A 49 0.90 -9.01 8.95
CA GLY A 49 2.06 -9.54 9.67
C GLY A 49 2.56 -10.86 9.10
N THR A 50 1.65 -11.74 8.66
CA THR A 50 2.05 -13.01 8.02
C THR A 50 2.78 -12.77 6.70
N PHE A 51 2.34 -11.81 5.88
CA PHE A 51 3.02 -11.45 4.63
C PHE A 51 4.38 -10.80 4.87
N ILE A 52 4.47 -9.85 5.82
CA ILE A 52 5.74 -9.16 6.14
C ILE A 52 6.76 -10.15 6.70
N PHE A 53 6.36 -10.96 7.68
CA PHE A 53 7.23 -11.96 8.29
C PHE A 53 7.70 -13.00 7.27
N GLY A 54 6.77 -13.54 6.48
CA GLY A 54 7.11 -14.47 5.40
C GLY A 54 8.06 -13.87 4.37
N GLY A 55 7.79 -12.63 3.93
CA GLY A 55 8.65 -11.90 3.00
C GLY A 55 10.06 -11.65 3.55
N SER A 56 10.16 -11.26 4.83
CA SER A 56 11.44 -11.04 5.51
C SER A 56 12.28 -12.33 5.56
N VAL A 57 11.68 -13.46 5.94
CA VAL A 57 12.37 -14.76 5.97
C VAL A 57 12.84 -15.17 4.57
N VAL A 58 12.01 -14.95 3.54
CA VAL A 58 12.38 -15.26 2.15
C VAL A 58 13.54 -14.38 1.67
N ILE A 59 13.48 -13.07 1.89
CA ILE A 59 14.54 -12.14 1.48
C ILE A 59 15.84 -12.46 2.19
N TRP A 60 15.78 -12.74 3.49
CA TRP A 60 16.94 -13.17 4.28
C TRP A 60 17.52 -14.49 3.74
N LEU A 61 16.69 -15.47 3.42
CA LEU A 61 17.15 -16.73 2.84
C LEU A 61 17.83 -16.52 1.48
N LEU A 62 17.25 -15.70 0.60
CA LEU A 62 17.82 -15.37 -0.70
C LEU A 62 19.10 -14.53 -0.60
N ASN A 63 19.24 -13.74 0.47
CA ASN A 63 20.46 -13.01 0.78
C ASN A 63 21.57 -13.96 1.25
N TYR A 64 21.23 -14.95 2.08
CA TYR A 64 22.17 -15.90 2.66
C TYR A 64 22.56 -17.05 1.72
N THR A 65 21.73 -17.36 0.73
CA THR A 65 21.94 -18.45 -0.24
C THR A 65 22.38 -17.95 -1.60
N GLY A 66 23.28 -18.70 -2.25
CA GLY A 66 23.69 -18.44 -3.63
C GLY A 66 24.08 -19.70 -4.38
N PRO A 67 24.49 -19.56 -5.66
CA PRO A 67 24.88 -20.69 -6.51
C PRO A 67 26.05 -21.50 -5.93
N GLY A 68 26.88 -20.88 -5.09
CA GLY A 68 28.02 -21.51 -4.41
C GLY A 68 27.70 -22.21 -3.08
N GLY A 69 26.45 -22.16 -2.59
CA GLY A 69 26.03 -22.76 -1.33
C GLY A 69 25.43 -21.76 -0.33
N PHE A 70 25.62 -22.03 0.96
CA PHE A 70 25.21 -21.17 2.07
C PHE A 70 26.40 -20.29 2.51
N ASP A 71 26.10 -19.08 3.01
CA ASP A 71 27.11 -18.09 3.45
C ASP A 71 27.90 -17.43 2.30
N VAL A 72 27.20 -17.02 1.25
CA VAL A 72 27.78 -16.31 0.11
C VAL A 72 27.76 -14.80 0.35
N GLU A 73 28.75 -14.09 -0.22
CA GLU A 73 28.71 -12.63 -0.26
C GLU A 73 27.46 -12.12 -0.99
N ILE A 74 26.93 -10.98 -0.56
CA ILE A 74 25.68 -10.42 -1.08
C ILE A 74 25.69 -10.25 -2.61
N ASN A 75 26.85 -9.96 -3.21
CA ASN A 75 27.00 -9.80 -4.66
C ASN A 75 26.83 -11.10 -5.46
N GLN A 76 26.99 -12.27 -4.82
CA GLN A 76 26.80 -13.58 -5.43
C GLN A 76 25.52 -14.28 -4.94
N SER A 77 24.76 -13.61 -4.07
CA SER A 77 23.50 -14.13 -3.55
C SER A 77 22.43 -14.24 -4.65
N PHE A 78 21.47 -15.15 -4.46
CA PHE A 78 20.31 -15.23 -5.34
C PHE A 78 19.51 -13.91 -5.35
N LEU A 79 19.52 -13.19 -4.23
CA LEU A 79 18.92 -11.86 -4.14
C LEU A 79 19.54 -10.87 -5.12
N HIS A 80 20.86 -10.87 -5.28
CA HIS A 80 21.56 -10.02 -6.24
C HIS A 80 21.24 -10.43 -7.68
N MET A 81 21.17 -11.72 -7.99
CA MET A 81 20.83 -12.19 -9.34
C MET A 81 19.41 -11.78 -9.76
N ILE A 82 18.44 -11.93 -8.84
CA ILE A 82 17.06 -11.48 -9.07
C ILE A 82 17.03 -9.95 -9.14
N GLY A 83 17.67 -9.26 -8.19
CA GLY A 83 17.73 -7.79 -8.16
C GLY A 83 18.33 -7.19 -9.44
N SER A 84 19.40 -7.77 -9.96
CA SER A 84 20.06 -7.35 -11.20
C SER A 84 19.21 -7.61 -12.44
N PHE A 85 18.41 -8.68 -12.47
CA PHE A 85 17.42 -8.90 -13.53
C PHE A 85 16.36 -7.79 -13.54
N PHE A 86 15.81 -7.45 -12.37
CA PHE A 86 14.83 -6.37 -12.26
C PHE A 86 15.46 -5.00 -12.47
N ALA A 87 16.73 -4.80 -12.13
CA ALA A 87 17.45 -3.54 -12.35
C ALA A 87 17.43 -3.08 -13.81
N VAL A 88 17.47 -4.01 -14.78
CA VAL A 88 17.36 -3.67 -16.21
C VAL A 88 16.04 -2.97 -16.53
N LEU A 89 14.95 -3.35 -15.87
CA LEU A 89 13.63 -2.72 -16.04
C LEU A 89 13.57 -1.33 -15.39
N VAL A 90 14.35 -1.09 -14.33
CA VAL A 90 14.39 0.21 -13.61
C VAL A 90 15.50 1.14 -14.11
N THR A 91 16.43 0.62 -14.93
CA THR A 91 17.48 1.39 -15.60
C THR A 91 16.93 2.55 -16.46
N PRO A 92 15.89 2.37 -17.31
CA PRO A 92 15.30 3.49 -18.06
C PRO A 92 14.61 4.53 -17.18
N LEU A 93 14.36 4.21 -15.90
CA LEU A 93 13.77 5.12 -14.93
C LEU A 93 14.83 5.92 -14.14
N GLY A 94 16.13 5.65 -14.35
CA GLY A 94 17.24 6.33 -13.65
C GLY A 94 17.87 5.52 -12.51
N PHE A 95 17.41 4.30 -12.25
CA PHE A 95 17.83 3.47 -11.12
C PHE A 95 18.42 2.15 -11.61
N GLY A 96 19.70 2.16 -11.96
CA GLY A 96 20.38 0.95 -12.44
C GLY A 96 20.87 -0.01 -11.35
N THR A 97 20.52 0.21 -10.08
CA THR A 97 21.07 -0.57 -8.95
C THR A 97 20.25 -1.82 -8.67
N TRP A 98 20.93 -2.93 -8.42
CA TRP A 98 20.29 -4.21 -8.09
C TRP A 98 19.51 -4.13 -6.78
N GLN A 99 19.91 -3.25 -5.85
CA GLN A 99 19.19 -2.99 -4.60
C GLN A 99 17.82 -2.36 -4.84
N ALA A 100 17.72 -1.39 -5.76
CA ALA A 100 16.44 -0.81 -6.17
C ALA A 100 15.54 -1.86 -6.86
N GLY A 101 16.12 -2.67 -7.75
CA GLY A 101 15.42 -3.78 -8.40
C GLY A 101 14.86 -4.80 -7.39
N ALA A 102 15.68 -5.23 -6.41
CA ALA A 102 15.29 -6.20 -5.40
C ALA A 102 14.23 -5.68 -4.42
N THR A 103 14.23 -4.38 -4.10
CA THR A 103 13.29 -3.75 -3.15
C THR A 103 11.94 -3.42 -3.77
N LEU A 104 11.89 -3.21 -5.09
CA LEU A 104 10.64 -2.94 -5.80
C LEU A 104 9.70 -4.14 -5.87
N ILE A 105 10.23 -5.37 -5.91
CA ILE A 105 9.41 -6.59 -5.99
C ILE A 105 8.51 -6.76 -4.75
N PRO A 106 9.05 -6.80 -3.51
CA PRO A 106 8.22 -6.85 -2.32
C PRO A 106 7.47 -5.53 -2.09
N GLY A 107 8.05 -4.39 -2.50
CA GLY A 107 7.40 -3.08 -2.45
C GLY A 107 6.12 -3.00 -3.29
N PHE A 108 6.05 -3.76 -4.39
CA PHE A 108 4.85 -3.86 -5.21
C PHE A 108 3.65 -4.41 -4.43
N LEU A 109 3.91 -5.42 -3.60
CA LEU A 109 2.88 -6.08 -2.80
C LEU A 109 2.44 -5.24 -1.61
N ALA A 110 3.38 -4.60 -0.92
CA ALA A 110 3.09 -3.73 0.21
C ALA A 110 4.20 -2.69 0.41
N LYS A 111 3.81 -1.41 0.39
CA LYS A 111 4.73 -0.27 0.53
C LYS A 111 5.54 -0.28 1.83
N GLU A 112 4.98 -0.82 2.90
CA GLU A 112 5.64 -0.91 4.22
C GLU A 112 6.79 -1.95 4.23
N VAL A 113 6.82 -2.86 3.26
CA VAL A 113 7.85 -3.90 3.17
C VAL A 113 9.15 -3.35 2.57
N ILE A 114 9.09 -2.20 1.89
CA ILE A 114 10.24 -1.56 1.25
C ILE A 114 11.32 -1.26 2.30
N VAL A 115 10.96 -0.54 3.37
CA VAL A 115 11.90 -0.17 4.44
C VAL A 115 12.52 -1.40 5.09
N SER A 116 11.70 -2.41 5.38
CA SER A 116 12.18 -3.68 5.95
C SER A 116 13.13 -4.43 5.02
N SER A 117 12.88 -4.40 3.71
CA SER A 117 13.75 -5.05 2.71
C SER A 117 15.08 -4.30 2.56
N MET A 118 15.06 -2.97 2.60
CA MET A 118 16.29 -2.17 2.62
C MET A 118 17.15 -2.46 3.86
N ALA A 119 16.54 -2.62 5.04
CA ALA A 119 17.26 -2.98 6.27
C ALA A 119 18.04 -4.29 6.13
N ILE A 120 17.44 -5.29 5.49
CA ILE A 120 18.10 -6.58 5.24
C ILE A 120 19.21 -6.42 4.19
N ILE A 121 18.94 -5.75 3.07
CA ILE A 121 19.88 -5.60 1.95
C ILE A 121 21.13 -4.82 2.34
N TYR A 122 20.96 -3.73 3.10
CA TYR A 122 22.08 -2.91 3.55
C TYR A 122 22.69 -3.41 4.86
N SER A 123 22.15 -4.51 5.44
CA SER A 123 22.60 -5.06 6.73
C SER A 123 22.74 -3.96 7.80
N SER A 124 21.77 -3.05 7.82
CA SER A 124 21.80 -1.80 8.57
C SER A 124 20.59 -1.73 9.48
N ASP A 125 20.81 -1.27 10.70
CA ASP A 125 19.72 -0.98 11.64
C ASP A 125 18.93 0.27 11.20
N GLU A 126 17.72 0.47 11.74
CA GLU A 126 16.80 1.52 11.28
C GLU A 126 17.40 2.93 11.37
N ALA A 127 18.22 3.18 12.40
CA ALA A 127 18.94 4.44 12.58
C ALA A 127 20.09 4.65 11.56
N GLY A 128 20.73 3.57 11.11
CA GLY A 128 21.75 3.60 10.05
C GLY A 128 21.13 3.77 8.66
N LEU A 129 19.91 3.25 8.49
CA LEU A 129 19.21 3.21 7.21
C LEU A 129 18.96 4.61 6.64
N VAL A 130 18.66 5.58 7.50
CA VAL A 130 18.41 6.96 7.09
C VAL A 130 19.62 7.55 6.38
N ASN A 131 20.83 7.31 6.91
CA ASN A 131 22.07 7.81 6.33
C ASN A 131 22.41 7.08 5.01
N VAL A 132 22.19 5.77 4.97
CA VAL A 132 22.42 4.95 3.77
C VAL A 132 21.46 5.32 2.64
N VAL A 133 20.20 5.59 2.97
CA VAL A 133 19.20 6.00 1.97
C VAL A 133 19.55 7.38 1.42
N GLN A 134 19.98 8.32 2.27
CA GLN A 134 20.40 9.66 1.83
C GLN A 134 21.65 9.65 0.95
N SER A 135 22.57 8.69 1.13
CA SER A 135 23.78 8.60 0.32
C SER A 135 23.59 7.89 -1.02
N HIS A 136 22.59 7.01 -1.12
CA HIS A 136 22.38 6.17 -2.30
C HIS A 136 21.14 6.51 -3.14
N PHE A 137 20.14 7.20 -2.59
CA PHE A 137 18.91 7.55 -3.28
C PHE A 137 18.80 9.06 -3.46
N THR A 138 18.51 9.50 -4.68
CA THR A 138 18.15 10.90 -4.94
C THR A 138 16.72 11.20 -4.48
N THR A 139 16.36 12.49 -4.45
CA THR A 139 15.00 12.92 -4.12
C THR A 139 13.97 12.37 -5.11
N ILE A 140 14.32 12.30 -6.40
CA ILE A 140 13.47 11.71 -7.44
C ILE A 140 13.30 10.22 -7.17
N ASP A 141 14.35 9.58 -6.69
CA ASP A 141 14.36 8.15 -6.43
C ASP A 141 13.38 7.73 -5.34
N SER A 142 13.41 8.51 -4.26
CA SER A 142 12.51 8.35 -3.12
C SER A 142 11.05 8.61 -3.51
N ILE A 143 10.79 9.58 -4.38
CA ILE A 143 9.43 9.91 -4.84
C ILE A 143 8.85 8.77 -5.69
N PHE A 144 9.65 8.11 -6.53
CA PHE A 144 9.16 7.00 -7.33
C PHE A 144 8.81 5.78 -6.45
N ILE A 145 9.73 5.40 -5.57
CA ILE A 145 9.60 4.21 -4.71
C ILE A 145 8.47 4.38 -3.68
N TYR A 146 8.38 5.55 -3.02
CA TYR A 146 7.42 5.78 -1.93
C TYR A 146 6.18 6.60 -2.31
N GLY A 147 6.24 7.40 -3.37
CA GLY A 147 5.14 8.29 -3.78
C GLY A 147 4.29 7.73 -4.91
N ILE A 148 4.91 7.40 -6.05
CA ILE A 148 4.19 7.08 -7.30
C ILE A 148 3.61 5.66 -7.25
N HIS A 149 4.38 4.69 -6.80
CA HIS A 149 3.96 3.28 -6.75
C HIS A 149 2.69 3.05 -5.89
N PRO A 150 2.60 3.54 -4.63
CA PRO A 150 1.37 3.38 -3.83
C PRO A 150 0.20 4.23 -4.34
N PHE A 151 0.44 5.34 -5.04
CA PHE A 151 -0.63 6.10 -5.71
C PHE A 151 -1.31 5.27 -6.79
N ILE A 152 -0.54 4.58 -7.64
CA ILE A 152 -1.07 3.69 -8.68
C ILE A 152 -1.82 2.50 -8.05
N TYR A 153 -1.26 1.89 -7.00
CA TYR A 153 -1.89 0.76 -6.30
C TYR A 153 -3.23 1.15 -5.64
N SER A 154 -3.28 2.31 -4.98
CA SER A 154 -4.51 2.83 -4.38
C SER A 154 -5.56 3.17 -5.43
N MET A 155 -5.16 3.69 -6.60
CA MET A 155 -6.05 3.94 -7.74
C MET A 155 -6.64 2.63 -8.29
N PHE A 156 -5.85 1.56 -8.35
CA PHE A 156 -6.30 0.24 -8.82
C PHE A 156 -7.30 -0.41 -7.84
N ILE A 157 -7.05 -0.34 -6.53
CA ILE A 157 -7.98 -0.83 -5.50
C ILE A 157 -9.26 0.01 -5.46
N TYR A 158 -9.14 1.34 -5.52
CA TYR A 158 -10.29 2.25 -5.56
C TYR A 158 -11.20 1.94 -6.76
N ARG A 159 -10.61 1.68 -7.93
CA ARG A 159 -11.36 1.29 -9.13
C ARG A 159 -11.99 -0.10 -9.04
N ARG A 160 -11.44 -1.01 -8.22
CA ARG A 160 -12.00 -2.34 -7.96
C ARG A 160 -13.16 -2.32 -6.95
N TYR A 161 -13.24 -1.32 -6.08
CA TYR A 161 -14.29 -1.20 -5.06
C TYR A 161 -15.56 -0.52 -5.58
N HIS A 162 -15.46 0.21 -6.69
CA HIS A 162 -16.56 0.93 -7.33
C HIS A 162 -17.04 0.29 -8.65
N SER A 163 -16.63 -0.96 -8.94
CA SER A 163 -17.10 -1.79 -10.05
C SER A 163 -17.64 -3.11 -9.54
#